data_AF-A0A6P2CQ37-F1
#
_entry.id   AF-A0A6P2CQ37-F1
#
_cell.length_a   1.000
_cell.length_b   1.000
_cell.length_c   1.000
_cell.angle_alpha   90.00
_cell.angle_beta   90.00
_cell.angle_gamma   90.00
#
_symmetry.space_group_name_H-M   'P 1'
#
loop_
_entity.id
_entity.type
_entity.pdbx_description
1 polymer ?
#
loop_
_entity_poly.entity_id
_entity_poly.type
_entity_poly.pdbx_seq_one_letter_code
_entity_poly.pdbx_strand_id
1 'polypeptide(L)' 'MEVYYQLIRNSGHTVRYASIDKQVVLTRGYPIYLQIYGANRSIDYILKDTFAFLATQYGNDIQLVNVDEMEEK' A
#
# COMPACT_ATOMS: atom_id res chain seq x y z
N MET A 1 5.01 -13.06 4.96
CA MET A 1 3.67 -12.95 4.33
C MET A 1 3.64 -11.79 3.35
N GLU A 2 3.04 -11.94 2.17
CA GLU A 2 2.93 -10.83 1.22
C GLU A 2 1.75 -9.91 1.57
N VAL A 3 1.97 -8.59 1.49
CA VAL A 3 0.92 -7.59 1.55
C VAL A 3 1.06 -6.71 0.31
N TYR A 4 0.04 -6.76 -0.53
CA TYR A 4 0.00 -6.00 -1.76
C TYR A 4 -0.39 -4.56 -1.47
N TYR A 5 0.19 -3.63 -2.21
CA TYR A 5 -0.18 -2.23 -2.15
C TYR A 5 -0.15 -1.55 -3.51
N GLN A 6 -0.90 -0.45 -3.61
CA GLN A 6 -0.88 0.46 -4.75
C GLN A 6 -0.81 1.89 -4.24
N LEU A 7 0.01 2.73 -4.89
CA LEU A 7 0.11 4.17 -4.61
C LEU A 7 -0.43 4.97 -5.79
N ILE A 8 -1.53 5.68 -5.56
CA ILE A 8 -2.13 6.55 -6.57
C ILE A 8 -1.82 8.00 -6.23
N ARG A 9 -1.04 8.65 -7.10
CA ARG A 9 -0.70 10.07 -6.97
C ARG A 9 -1.73 10.93 -7.69
N ASN A 10 -2.34 11.84 -6.95
CA ASN A 10 -3.21 12.89 -7.47
C ASN A 10 -2.63 14.26 -7.12
N SER A 11 -3.10 15.32 -7.79
CA SER A 11 -2.66 16.70 -7.51
C SER A 11 -2.86 17.05 -6.03
N GLY A 12 -1.78 17.04 -5.25
CA GLY A 12 -1.76 17.42 -3.84
C GLY A 12 -1.85 16.29 -2.81
N HIS A 13 -1.95 15.01 -3.21
CA HIS A 13 -1.95 13.89 -2.27
C HIS A 13 -1.57 12.55 -2.92
N THR A 14 -1.15 11.60 -2.09
CA THR A 14 -0.96 10.20 -2.48
C THR A 14 -1.95 9.32 -1.70
N VAL A 15 -2.74 8.53 -2.39
CA VAL A 15 -3.61 7.52 -1.78
C VAL A 15 -2.87 6.18 -1.81
N ARG A 16 -2.83 5.51 -0.66
CA ARG A 16 -2.35 4.14 -0.54
C ARG A 16 -3.53 3.21 -0.32
N TYR A 17 -3.56 2.15 -1.12
CA TYR A 17 -4.39 0.97 -0.92
C TYR A 17 -3.49 -0.20 -0.53
N ALA A 18 -3.86 -1.00 0.47
CA ALA A 18 -3.16 -2.25 0.75
C ALA A 18 -4.09 -3.34 1.29
N SER A 19 -3.76 -4.59 0.96
CA SER A 19 -4.44 -5.79 1.44
C SER A 19 -3.55 -7.01 1.28
N ILE A 20 -3.81 -8.05 2.06
CA ILE A 20 -3.21 -9.39 1.85
C ILE A 20 -3.73 -10.06 0.57
N ASP A 21 -4.82 -9.55 0.00
CA ASP A 21 -5.38 -10.02 -1.27
C ASP A 21 -5.08 -9.01 -2.39
N LYS A 22 -4.33 -9.47 -3.40
CA LYS A 22 -3.97 -8.67 -4.58
C LYS A 22 -5.19 -8.16 -5.34
N GLN A 23 -6.22 -9.00 -5.50
CA GLN A 23 -7.44 -8.63 -6.23
C GLN A 23 -8.20 -7.52 -5.51
N VAL A 24 -8.18 -7.51 -4.18
CA VAL A 24 -8.77 -6.44 -3.39
C VAL A 24 -8.08 -5.09 -3.65
N VAL A 25 -6.75 -5.07 -3.75
CA VAL A 25 -6.01 -3.84 -4.08
C VAL A 25 -6.32 -3.35 -5.49
N LEU A 26 -6.31 -4.26 -6.48
CA LEU A 26 -6.59 -3.92 -7.89
C LEU A 26 -8.02 -3.42 -8.11
N THR A 27 -9.00 -4.04 -7.45
CA THR A 27 -10.42 -3.67 -7.57
C THR A 27 -10.85 -2.60 -6.58
N ARG A 28 -9.98 -2.21 -5.64
CA ARG A 28 -10.28 -1.34 -4.49
C ARG A 28 -11.46 -1.86 -3.65
N GLY A 29 -11.53 -3.19 -3.51
CA GLY A 29 -12.59 -3.92 -2.79
C GLY A 29 -12.44 -3.90 -1.27
N TYR A 30 -13.12 -4.81 -0.57
CA TYR A 30 -13.04 -5.00 0.88
C TYR A 30 -12.57 -6.41 1.23
N PRO A 31 -11.73 -6.63 2.28
CA PRO A 31 -11.18 -5.64 3.22
C PRO A 31 -9.89 -4.97 2.73
N ILE A 32 -9.83 -3.64 2.83
CA ILE A 32 -8.72 -2.81 2.35
C ILE A 32 -8.28 -1.79 3.39
N TYR A 33 -6.97 -1.62 3.53
CA TYR A 33 -6.39 -0.54 4.31
C TYR A 33 -6.13 0.65 3.41
N LEU A 34 -6.91 1.70 3.60
CA LEU A 34 -6.78 2.96 2.88
C LEU A 34 -6.10 4.00 3.77
N GLN A 35 -5.12 4.71 3.22
CA GLN A 35 -4.49 5.87 3.86
C GLN A 35 -4.23 6.98 2.85
N ILE A 36 -4.46 8.22 3.24
CA ILE A 36 -4.22 9.41 2.39
C ILE A 36 -3.06 10.22 2.98
N TYR A 37 -2.06 10.49 2.16
CA TYR A 37 -0.88 11.28 2.51
C TYR A 37 -0.91 12.62 1.78
N GLY A 38 -0.54 13.71 2.46
CA GLY A 38 -0.43 15.03 1.84
C GLY A 38 0.69 15.12 0.80
N ALA A 39 0.65 16.16 -0.05
CA ALA A 39 1.48 16.36 -1.24
C ALA A 39 3.00 16.16 -1.05
N ASN A 40 3.53 16.50 0.12
CA ASN A 40 4.98 16.60 0.35
C ASN A 40 5.60 15.32 0.97
N ARG A 41 4.86 14.21 1.02
CA ARG A 41 5.39 12.95 1.57
C ARG A 41 6.13 12.16 0.50
N SER A 42 7.37 11.76 0.81
CA SER A 42 8.15 10.88 -0.07
C SER A 42 7.57 9.47 -0.07
N ILE A 43 7.84 8.71 -1.14
CA ILE A 43 7.45 7.29 -1.23
C ILE A 43 8.08 6.50 -0.08
N ASP A 44 9.35 6.72 0.23
CA ASP A 44 10.03 6.05 1.34
C ASP A 44 9.34 6.26 2.68
N TYR A 45 8.84 7.48 2.95
CA TYR A 45 8.07 7.76 4.15
C TYR A 45 6.77 6.97 4.15
N ILE A 46 6.04 6.99 3.04
CA ILE A 46 4.78 6.25 2.88
C ILE A 46 5.01 4.74 3.10
N LEU A 47 6.06 4.16 2.52
CA LEU A 47 6.36 2.73 2.67
C LEU A 47 6.76 2.36 4.10
N LYS A 48 7.55 3.20 4.78
CA LYS A 48 7.90 2.98 6.20
C LYS A 48 6.67 3.03 7.10
N ASP A 49 5.81 4.02 6.91
CA ASP A 49 4.54 4.16 7.65
C ASP A 49 3.60 2.98 7.37
N THR A 50 3.50 2.58 6.10
CA THR A 50 2.72 1.42 5.66
C THR A 50 3.19 0.13 6.33
N PHE A 51 4.49 -0.11 6.33
CA PHE A 51 5.08 -1.29 6.98
C PHE A 51 4.80 -1.28 8.48
N ALA A 52 5.08 -0.16 9.15
CA ALA A 52 4.85 -0.04 10.59
C ALA A 52 3.39 -0.31 10.96
N PHE A 53 2.45 0.29 10.22
CA PHE A 53 1.02 0.08 10.44
C PHE A 53 0.61 -1.39 10.24
N LEU A 54 0.95 -1.99 9.09
CA LEU A 54 0.54 -3.36 8.76
C LEU A 54 1.24 -4.40 9.64
N ALA A 55 2.46 -4.13 10.09
CA ALA A 55 3.18 -4.98 11.02
C ALA A 55 2.48 -5.06 12.39
N THR A 56 1.73 -4.03 12.80
CA THR A 56 0.89 -4.12 14.02
C THR A 56 -0.30 -5.06 13.86
N GLN A 57 -0.78 -5.28 12.63
CA GLN A 57 -1.95 -6.10 12.35
C GLN A 57 -1.56 -7.56 12.06
N TYR A 58 -0.41 -7.75 11.42
CA TYR A 58 0.00 -9.02 10.84
C TYR A 58 1.33 -9.56 11.35
N GLY A 59 2.02 -8.81 12.21
CA GLY A 59 3.38 -9.12 12.66
C GLY A 59 4.45 -8.57 11.71
N ASN A 60 5.71 -8.64 12.13
CA ASN A 60 6.84 -8.04 11.41
C ASN A 60 7.29 -8.84 10.18
N ASP A 61 6.80 -10.07 9.99
CA ASP A 61 7.12 -10.91 8.83
C ASP A 61 6.19 -10.62 7.65
N ILE A 62 6.16 -9.35 7.23
CA ILE A 62 5.43 -8.91 6.03
C ILE A 62 6.39 -8.38 4.96
N GLN A 63 6.04 -8.64 3.71
CA GLN A 63 6.71 -8.10 2.54
C GLN A 63 5.72 -7.22 1.78
N LEU A 64 6.04 -5.94 1.63
CA LEU A 64 5.23 -5.04 0.82
C LEU A 64 5.52 -5.29 -0.66
N VAL A 65 4.47 -5.57 -1.43
CA VAL A 65 4.56 -5.86 -2.86
C VAL A 65 3.77 -4.81 -3.64
N ASN A 66 4.45 -4.05 -4.48
CA ASN A 66 3.81 -3.07 -5.35
C ASN A 66 3.07 -3.79 -6.47
N VAL A 67 1.76 -3.59 -6.62
CA VAL A 67 0.98 -4.24 -7.68
C VAL A 67 1.29 -3.67 -9.07
N ASP A 68 1.73 -2.42 -9.16
CA ASP A 68 2.02 -1.75 -10.44
C ASP A 68 3.33 -2.29 -11.05
N GLU A 69 4.33 -2.63 -10.23
CA GLU A 69 5.60 -3.22 -10.67
C GLU A 69 5.48 -4.70 -11.10
N MET A 70 4.34 -5.33 -10.84
CA MET A 70 4.10 -6.73 -11.21
C MET A 70 3.53 -6.90 -12.62
N GLU A 71 3.00 -5.84 -13.23
CA GLU A 71 2.39 -5.91 -14.57
C GLU A 71 3.38 -5.60 -15.71
N GLU A 72 4.64 -5.25 -15.41
CA GLU A 72 5.69 -5.02 -16.41
C GLU A 72 6.38 -6.31 -16.93
N LYS A 73 5.69 -7.46 -16.97
CA LYS A 73 6.22 -8.74 -17.49
C LYS A 73 5.30 -9.40 -18.50
#